data_AF-A0A378AL42-F1
#
_entry.id   AF-A0A378AL42-F1
#
_cell.length_a   1.000
_cell.length_b   1.000
_cell.length_c   1.000
_cell.angle_alpha   90.00
_cell.angle_beta   90.00
_cell.angle_gamma   90.00
#
_symmetry.space_group_name_H-M   'P 1'
#
loop_
_entity.id
_entity.type
_entity.pdbx_description
1 polymer ?
#
loop_
_entity_poly.entity_id
_entity_poly.type
_entity_poly.pdbx_seq_one_letter_code
_entity_poly.pdbx_strand_id
1 'polypeptide(L)' 'MVVEALLLHTPVASTRCPGGVTEILTGELARGLADLTSPALAQTMQSIYHNPPAIDDAALEKFSVVSICQQYRQLQRT' A
#
# COMPACT_ATOMS: atom_id res chain seq x y z
N MET A 1 8.50 4.02 0.27
CA MET A 1 8.13 4.41 1.65
C MET A 1 6.72 3.99 2.08
N VAL A 2 5.77 3.65 1.17
CA VAL A 2 4.45 3.14 1.60
C VAL A 2 4.53 1.72 2.15
N VAL A 3 5.20 0.80 1.43
CA VAL A 3 5.38 -0.60 1.86
C VAL A 3 6.13 -0.66 3.20
N GLU A 4 7.16 0.18 3.34
CA GLU A 4 8.00 0.25 4.53
C GLU A 4 7.24 0.79 5.75
N ALA A 5 6.33 1.77 5.57
CA ALA A 5 5.46 2.23 6.64
C ALA A 5 4.50 1.11 7.08
N LEU A 6 3.93 0.36 6.13
CA LEU A 6 3.03 -0.74 6.42
C LEU A 6 3.75 -1.89 7.17
N LEU A 7 4.99 -2.22 6.80
CA LEU A 7 5.81 -3.21 7.51
C LEU A 7 6.13 -2.81 8.96
N LEU A 8 6.09 -1.51 9.28
CA LEU A 8 6.22 -0.99 10.64
C LEU A 8 4.87 -0.84 11.34
N HIS A 9 3.83 -1.51 10.84
CA HIS A 9 2.45 -1.40 11.27
C HIS A 9 1.95 0.05 11.40
N THR A 10 2.44 0.95 10.53
CA THR A 10 2.01 2.34 10.47
C THR A 10 0.93 2.48 9.38
N PRO A 11 -0.32 2.80 9.73
CA PRO A 11 -1.38 3.01 8.75
C PRO A 11 -1.04 4.14 7.77
N VAL A 12 -1.39 3.95 6.49
CA VAL A 12 -1.08 4.92 5.43
C VAL A 12 -2.37 5.48 4.84
N ALA A 13 -2.40 6.80 4.66
CA ALA A 13 -3.35 7.50 3.81
C ALA A 13 -2.59 8.11 2.62
N SER A 14 -3.09 7.91 1.40
CA SER A 14 -2.52 8.46 0.17
C SER A 14 -3.62 8.83 -0.81
N THR A 15 -3.35 9.80 -1.67
CA THR A 15 -4.21 10.02 -2.84
C THR A 15 -4.04 8.88 -3.83
N ARG A 16 -5.06 8.68 -4.66
CA ARG A 16 -5.06 7.80 -5.84
C ARG A 16 -4.28 8.45 -6.99
N CYS A 17 -3.07 8.90 -6.72
CA CYS A 17 -2.18 9.36 -7.78
C CYS A 17 -1.80 8.18 -8.70
N PRO A 18 -1.59 8.42 -10.00
CA PRO A 18 -1.13 7.38 -10.91
C PRO A 18 0.17 6.75 -10.42
N GLY A 19 0.25 5.42 -10.45
CA GLY A 19 1.43 4.67 -10.04
C GLY A 19 1.12 3.56 -9.03
N GLY A 20 2.15 3.12 -8.29
CA GLY A 20 2.10 1.88 -7.51
C GLY A 20 1.25 1.90 -6.24
N VAL A 21 0.72 3.05 -5.79
CA VAL A 21 -0.05 3.10 -4.53
C VAL A 21 -1.35 2.32 -4.59
N THR A 22 -2.01 2.25 -5.74
CA THR A 22 -3.20 1.42 -5.94
C THR A 22 -2.90 -0.08 -5.99
N GLU A 23 -1.64 -0.46 -6.24
CA GLU A 23 -1.19 -1.86 -6.22
C GLU A 23 -0.80 -2.32 -4.81
N ILE A 24 -0.43 -1.37 -3.95
CA ILE A 24 -0.04 -1.58 -2.55
C ILE A 24 -1.27 -1.51 -1.62
N LEU A 25 -2.08 -0.45 -1.73
CA LEU A 25 -3.26 -0.24 -0.89
C LEU A 25 -4.48 -0.94 -1.50
N THR A 26 -4.51 -2.27 -1.38
CA THR A 26 -5.60 -3.13 -1.86
C THR A 26 -6.34 -3.79 -0.70
N GLY A 27 -7.49 -4.42 -0.98
CA GLY A 27 -8.29 -5.08 0.05
C GLY A 27 -8.68 -4.08 1.14
N GLU A 28 -8.38 -4.42 2.40
CA GLU A 28 -8.67 -3.54 3.52
C GLU A 28 -7.81 -2.26 3.54
N LEU A 29 -6.56 -2.32 3.06
CA LEU A 29 -5.69 -1.15 2.97
C LEU A 29 -6.21 -0.10 1.97
N ALA A 30 -7.13 -0.48 1.07
CA ALA A 30 -7.74 0.44 0.11
C ALA A 30 -8.55 1.57 0.79
N ARG A 31 -8.94 1.41 2.06
CA ARG A 31 -9.53 2.49 2.87
C ARG A 31 -8.59 3.69 3.04
N GLY A 32 -7.29 3.48 2.91
CA GLY A 32 -6.28 4.54 2.93
C GLY A 32 -6.21 5.35 1.62
N LEU A 33 -6.96 4.98 0.58
CA LEU A 33 -6.96 5.70 -0.69
C LEU A 33 -8.00 6.83 -0.70
N ALA A 34 -7.55 8.02 -1.04
CA ALA A 34 -8.37 9.20 -1.26
C ALA A 34 -8.39 9.60 -2.74
N ASP A 35 -9.42 10.34 -3.17
CA ASP A 35 -9.35 11.04 -4.45
C ASP A 35 -8.20 12.05 -4.46
N LEU A 36 -7.74 12.44 -5.65
CA LEU A 36 -6.62 13.35 -5.84
C LEU A 36 -7.01 14.82 -5.54
N THR A 37 -7.55 15.05 -4.34
CA THR A 37 -7.97 16.35 -3.84
C THR A 37 -7.61 16.50 -2.37
N SER A 38 -7.27 17.71 -1.93
CA SER A 38 -6.91 17.97 -0.53
C SER A 38 -8.03 17.65 0.47
N PRO A 39 -9.32 17.98 0.21
CA PRO A 39 -10.40 17.64 1.12
C PRO A 39 -10.59 16.13 1.30
N ALA A 40 -10.52 15.36 0.20
CA ALA A 40 -10.64 13.91 0.27
C ALA A 40 -9.49 13.30 1.08
N LEU A 41 -8.25 13.75 0.84
CA LEU A 41 -7.10 13.27 1.59
C LEU A 41 -7.24 13.56 3.09
N ALA A 42 -7.67 14.76 3.47
CA ALA A 42 -7.86 15.14 4.87
C ALA A 42 -8.89 14.24 5.58
N GLN A 43 -10.02 13.94 4.92
CA GLN A 43 -11.05 13.03 5.43
C GLN A 43 -10.51 11.61 5.60
N THR A 44 -9.76 11.11 4.61
CA THR A 44 -9.14 9.78 4.69
C THR A 44 -8.12 9.71 5.83
N MET A 45 -7.27 10.73 6.00
CA MET A 45 -6.31 10.79 7.12
C MET A 45 -7.03 10.71 8.47
N GLN A 46 -8.12 11.46 8.65
CA GLN A 46 -8.91 11.43 9.89
C GLN A 46 -9.56 10.05 10.12
N SER A 47 -10.13 9.45 9.07
CA SER A 47 -10.74 8.11 9.13
C SER A 47 -9.73 7.03 9.52
N ILE A 48 -8.55 7.03 8.90
CA ILE A 48 -7.47 6.08 9.18
C ILE A 48 -6.88 6.27 10.58
N TYR A 49 -6.76 7.52 11.05
CA TYR A 49 -6.29 7.80 12.41
C TYR A 49 -7.24 7.24 13.48
N HIS A 50 -8.55 7.43 13.32
CA HIS A 50 -9.54 6.98 14.31
C HIS A 50 -9.89 5.51 14.21
N ASN A 51 -9.83 4.93 13.01
CA ASN A 51 -10.17 3.54 12.77
C ASN A 51 -9.14 2.90 11.82
N PRO A 52 -7.92 2.61 12.31
CA PRO A 52 -6.85 2.11 11.47
C PRO A 52 -7.20 0.74 10.87
N PRO A 53 -6.90 0.49 9.59
CA PRO A 53 -7.08 -0.82 8.98
C PRO A 53 -6.13 -1.84 9.59
N ALA A 54 -6.53 -3.11 9.59
CA ALA A 54 -5.61 -4.19 9.90
C ALA A 54 -4.56 -4.32 8.79
N ILE A 55 -3.29 -4.42 9.18
CA ILE A 55 -2.18 -4.62 8.25
C ILE A 55 -1.81 -6.10 8.29
N ASP A 56 -1.92 -6.77 7.15
CA ASP A 56 -1.53 -8.17 6.97
C ASP A 56 -0.17 -8.25 6.27
N ASP A 57 0.85 -8.70 6.98
CA ASP A 57 2.21 -8.82 6.47
C ASP A 57 2.29 -9.80 5.29
N ALA A 58 1.43 -10.83 5.26
CA ALA A 58 1.38 -11.78 4.16
C ALA A 58 0.99 -11.12 2.83
N ALA A 59 0.16 -10.08 2.87
CA ALA A 59 -0.21 -9.31 1.69
C ALA A 59 0.95 -8.44 1.15
N LEU A 60 1.93 -8.13 2.01
CA LEU A 60 3.12 -7.35 1.66
C LEU A 60 4.27 -8.21 1.14
N GLU A 61 4.26 -9.52 1.37
CA GLU A 61 5.32 -10.45 0.97
C GLU A 61 5.60 -10.39 -0.55
N LYS A 62 4.60 -10.09 -1.38
CA LYS A 62 4.78 -9.91 -2.83
C LYS A 62 5.78 -8.79 -3.20
N PHE A 63 6.03 -7.85 -2.28
CA PHE A 63 7.00 -6.77 -2.42
C PHE A 63 8.36 -7.11 -1.79
N SER A 64 8.55 -8.33 -1.27
CA SER A 64 9.81 -8.74 -0.68
C SER A 64 10.91 -8.88 -1.73
N VAL A 65 12.15 -8.69 -1.30
CA VAL A 65 13.33 -8.88 -2.15
C VAL A 65 13.35 -10.29 -2.74
N VAL A 66 12.98 -11.29 -1.93
CA VAL A 66 12.96 -12.69 -2.36
C VAL A 66 11.97 -12.90 -3.50
N SER A 67 10.72 -12.44 -3.34
CA SER A 67 9.68 -12.57 -4.36
C SER A 67 10.06 -11.84 -5.65
N ILE A 68 10.58 -10.62 -5.54
CA ILE A 68 11.00 -9.82 -6.71
C ILE A 68 12.16 -10.48 -7.44
N CYS A 69 13.21 -10.94 -6.74
CA CYS A 69 14.33 -11.65 -7.36
C CYS A 69 13.90 -12.93 -8.08
N GLN A 70 12.93 -13.67 -7.55
CA GLN A 70 12.37 -14.85 -8.21
C GLN A 70 11.67 -14.49 -9.53
N GLN A 71 10.88 -13.41 -9.55
CA GLN A 71 10.21 -12.93 -10.76
C GLN A 71 11.22 -12.52 -11.85
N TYR A 72 12.27 -11.78 -11.49
CA TYR A 72 13.33 -11.42 -12.45
C TYR A 72 14.05 -12.63 -13.04
N ARG A 73 14.31 -13.67 -12.24
CA ARG A 73 14.92 -14.92 -12.72
C ARG A 73 14.03 -15.67 -13.71
N GLN A 74 12.72 -15.59 -13.56
CA GLN A 74 11.78 -16.21 -14.48
C GLN A 74 11.78 -15.50 -15.83
N LEU A 75 11.86 -14.17 -15.84
CA LEU A 75 11.94 -13.39 -17.08
C LEU A 75 13.16 -13.74 -17.93
N GLN A 76 14.33 -13.95 -17.31
CA GLN A 76 15.56 -14.37 -18.01
C GLN A 76 15.48 -15.76 -18.68
N ARG A 77 14.51 -16.58 -18.30
CA ARG A 77 14.31 -17.93 -18.87
C ARG A 77 13.32 -17.95 -20.03
N THR A 78 12.83 -16.78 -20.44
CA THR A 78 11.90 -16.56 -21.56
C THR A 78 12.68 -15.97 -22.73
#